data_AF-A0A086ANU6-F1
#
_entry.id   AF-A0A086ANU6-F1
#
_cell.length_a   1.000
_cell.length_b   1.000
_cell.length_c   1.000
_cell.angle_alpha   90.00
_cell.angle_beta   90.00
_cell.angle_gamma   90.00
#
_symmetry.space_group_name_H-M   'P 1'
#
loop_
_entity.id
_entity.type
_entity.pdbx_description
1 polymer ?
#
loop_
_entity_poly.entity_id
_entity_poly.type
_entity_poly.pdbx_seq_one_letter_code
_entity_poly.pdbx_strand_id
1 'polypeptide(L)'
;MTEKYSVTQKKALNSIWILISVIAFFYCSNYFVSFYGPETTTYDTIWKAQSWFLHSLVFAWYFYKNDLIKKGIIIQLLFIPYFTLRNDLYLTADYYLPIDNSTYIHSFVHFFTFIIPILYFSTSYFRNEKHTTTLSKAKTFLIQLVITIVLSYIIESDVDEFYKFFASISDSPYTQDIIVCFIFLLISIKTALVLAGYFYISNRIYSRKEIINPIDVQPISSSFFKWGFIISYTVLIMCIIDLGSNALRVSFYAFDKIEYTRVLFFLSSFFVLFVSGRFLGNLLQYRNYSLKKYFGVINALSLLPILNLISFFILLFSKKDNQSIPEYITKLKTKRNIHLAIYCVLAILLICYGYFSTEAEYRNPNVFYKIPMLIIAVILLSRFRITTKIVPFAIAIITYYEDIKEIFDFTKGYLFFIQDKIFSFLWLAVISVFMVYYVFYYIIHKSFYTEYFQNQDEIEFEENIKQFQ
;
A
#
# COMPACT_ATOMS: atom_id res chain seq x y z
N MET A 1 -17.83 -21.98 -8.80
CA MET A 1 -16.96 -20.98 -8.14
C MET A 1 -15.60 -21.02 -8.81
N THR A 2 -15.18 -19.96 -9.48
CA THR A 2 -13.81 -19.88 -10.02
C THR A 2 -12.82 -19.77 -8.86
N GLU A 3 -11.85 -20.67 -8.81
CA GLU A 3 -10.81 -20.65 -7.77
C GLU A 3 -10.07 -19.30 -7.82
N LYS A 4 -10.05 -18.60 -6.68
CA LYS A 4 -9.47 -17.24 -6.56
C LYS A 4 -7.93 -17.24 -6.63
N TYR A 5 -7.31 -18.41 -6.55
CA TYR A 5 -5.87 -18.66 -6.69
C TYR A 5 -5.66 -19.96 -7.46
N SER A 6 -4.56 -20.07 -8.21
CA SER A 6 -4.14 -21.35 -8.79
C SER A 6 -3.68 -22.31 -7.68
N VAL A 7 -3.64 -23.61 -7.99
CA VAL A 7 -3.18 -24.65 -7.05
C VAL A 7 -1.76 -24.35 -6.55
N THR A 8 -0.87 -23.89 -7.45
CA THR A 8 0.52 -23.53 -7.16
C THR A 8 0.64 -22.29 -6.26
N GLN A 9 -0.19 -21.27 -6.50
CA GLN A 9 -0.28 -20.10 -5.63
C GLN A 9 -0.82 -20.47 -4.24
N LYS A 10 -1.87 -21.31 -4.18
CA LYS A 10 -2.48 -21.73 -2.93
C LYS A 10 -1.50 -22.52 -2.04
N LYS A 11 -0.66 -23.37 -2.63
CA LYS A 11 0.43 -24.06 -1.90
C LYS A 11 1.40 -23.06 -1.25
N ALA A 12 1.84 -22.05 -2.01
CA ALA A 12 2.73 -21.01 -1.51
C ALA A 12 2.08 -20.15 -0.40
N LEU A 13 0.80 -19.82 -0.55
CA LEU A 13 0.01 -19.05 0.41
C LEU A 13 -0.28 -19.81 1.71
N ASN A 14 -0.62 -21.09 1.63
CA ASN A 14 -0.88 -21.91 2.83
C ASN A 14 0.36 -22.02 3.75
N SER A 15 1.55 -21.90 3.15
CA SER A 15 2.81 -21.93 3.88
C SER A 15 3.32 -20.54 4.29
N ILE A 16 2.60 -19.46 3.98
CA ILE A 16 3.13 -18.09 4.07
C ILE A 16 3.55 -17.67 5.48
N TRP A 17 2.95 -18.27 6.52
CA TRP A 17 3.33 -18.06 7.91
C TRP A 17 4.78 -18.51 8.19
N ILE A 18 5.26 -19.56 7.51
CA ILE A 18 6.66 -20.02 7.61
C ILE A 18 7.58 -18.94 7.03
N LEU A 19 7.19 -18.34 5.89
CA LEU A 19 7.96 -17.25 5.30
C LEU A 19 8.04 -16.05 6.27
N ILE A 20 6.93 -15.69 6.92
CA ILE A 20 6.91 -14.63 7.94
C ILE A 20 7.92 -14.92 9.06
N SER A 21 7.89 -16.13 9.63
CA SER A 21 8.81 -16.50 10.72
C SER A 21 10.27 -16.47 10.29
N VAL A 22 10.58 -16.95 9.08
CA VAL A 22 11.94 -16.95 8.54
C VAL A 22 12.43 -15.52 8.30
N ILE A 23 11.62 -14.67 7.65
CA ILE A 23 11.98 -13.27 7.38
C ILE A 23 12.18 -12.52 8.71
N ALA A 24 11.28 -12.71 9.68
CA ALA A 24 11.38 -12.05 10.99
C ALA A 24 12.67 -12.45 11.72
N PHE A 25 13.00 -13.75 11.73
CA PHE A 25 14.24 -14.24 12.31
C PHE A 25 15.46 -13.58 11.67
N PHE A 26 15.53 -13.52 10.33
CA PHE A 26 16.65 -12.91 9.63
C PHE A 26 16.73 -11.39 9.81
N TYR A 27 15.61 -10.66 9.87
CA TYR A 27 15.64 -9.23 10.18
C TYR A 27 16.15 -8.96 11.60
N CYS A 28 15.65 -9.69 12.60
CA CYS A 28 16.16 -9.56 13.96
C CYS A 28 17.63 -9.96 14.06
N SER A 29 18.03 -11.05 13.41
CA SER A 29 19.43 -11.49 13.33
C SER A 29 20.33 -10.40 12.72
N ASN A 30 19.93 -9.83 11.58
CA ASN A 30 20.66 -8.74 10.92
C ASN A 30 20.82 -7.52 11.83
N TYR A 31 19.79 -7.18 12.60
CA TYR A 31 19.87 -6.10 13.59
C TYR A 31 20.91 -6.39 14.66
N PHE A 32 20.88 -7.58 15.27
CA PHE A 32 21.86 -7.92 16.29
C PHE A 32 23.29 -7.98 15.74
N VAL A 33 23.47 -8.51 14.52
CA VAL A 33 24.76 -8.53 13.82
C VAL A 33 25.25 -7.11 13.55
N SER A 34 24.37 -6.19 13.15
CA SER A 34 24.76 -4.81 12.80
C SER A 34 25.03 -3.92 14.03
N PHE A 35 24.27 -4.07 15.11
CA PHE A 35 24.38 -3.19 16.28
C PHE A 35 25.30 -3.74 17.37
N TYR A 36 25.44 -5.06 17.49
CA TYR A 36 26.23 -5.72 18.54
C TYR A 36 27.39 -6.55 17.99
N GLY A 37 27.49 -6.70 16.67
CA GLY A 37 28.62 -7.40 16.04
C GLY A 37 29.88 -6.53 15.98
N PRO A 38 31.09 -7.14 16.07
CA PRO A 38 32.34 -6.43 15.85
C PRO A 38 32.48 -6.01 14.38
N GLU A 39 33.04 -4.81 14.15
CA GLU A 39 33.33 -4.25 12.83
C GLU A 39 34.47 -5.00 12.12
N THR A 40 34.18 -6.22 11.67
CA THR A 40 35.14 -7.10 10.98
C THR A 40 34.59 -7.52 9.62
N THR A 41 35.49 -7.82 8.67
CA THR A 41 35.14 -8.27 7.32
C THR A 41 34.23 -9.51 7.33
N THR A 42 34.42 -10.40 8.31
CA THR A 42 33.58 -11.59 8.51
C THR A 42 32.14 -11.21 8.85
N TYR A 43 31.94 -10.28 9.80
CA TYR A 43 30.59 -9.85 10.19
C TYR A 43 29.88 -9.06 9.08
N ASP A 44 30.60 -8.21 8.35
CA ASP A 44 30.07 -7.53 7.15
C ASP A 44 29.63 -8.54 6.07
N THR A 45 30.44 -9.58 5.84
CA THR A 45 30.10 -10.65 4.89
C THR A 45 28.87 -11.43 5.33
N ILE A 46 28.75 -11.76 6.63
CA ILE A 46 27.58 -12.44 7.18
C ILE A 46 26.33 -11.57 7.03
N TRP A 47 26.42 -10.27 7.35
CA TRP A 47 25.32 -9.33 7.20
C TRP A 47 24.86 -9.19 5.73
N LYS A 48 25.80 -9.06 4.79
CA LYS A 48 25.51 -9.05 3.34
C LYS A 48 24.85 -10.35 2.87
N ALA A 49 25.34 -11.50 3.34
CA ALA A 49 24.79 -12.80 2.98
C ALA A 49 23.37 -13.02 3.54
N GLN A 50 23.13 -12.64 4.80
CA GLN A 50 21.79 -12.69 5.41
C GLN A 50 20.81 -11.76 4.69
N SER A 51 21.23 -10.54 4.38
CA SER A 51 20.44 -9.56 3.63
C SER A 51 20.10 -10.05 2.22
N TRP A 52 21.08 -10.62 1.51
CA TRP A 52 20.88 -11.28 0.21
C TRP A 52 19.86 -12.42 0.31
N PHE A 53 20.04 -13.31 1.28
CA PHE A 53 19.16 -14.47 1.45
C PHE A 53 17.73 -14.03 1.75
N LEU A 54 17.54 -13.05 2.63
CA LEU A 54 16.24 -12.51 3.01
C LEU A 54 15.47 -11.96 1.81
N HIS A 55 16.08 -11.06 1.04
CA HIS A 55 15.39 -10.39 -0.07
C HIS A 55 15.11 -11.35 -1.22
N SER A 56 16.08 -12.23 -1.53
CA SER A 56 15.92 -13.21 -2.59
C SER A 56 14.95 -14.35 -2.24
N LEU A 57 14.80 -14.70 -0.96
CA LEU A 57 13.87 -15.72 -0.50
C LEU A 57 12.41 -15.37 -0.80
N VAL A 58 12.03 -14.10 -0.73
CA VAL A 58 10.65 -13.66 -1.04
C VAL A 58 10.28 -14.03 -2.49
N PHE A 59 11.19 -13.82 -3.43
CA PHE A 59 11.02 -14.20 -4.84
C PHE A 59 11.16 -15.72 -5.04
N ALA A 60 12.10 -16.37 -4.35
CA ALA A 60 12.29 -17.81 -4.46
C ALA A 60 11.15 -18.63 -3.83
N TRP A 61 10.38 -18.03 -2.91
CA TRP A 61 9.35 -18.69 -2.10
C TRP A 61 8.34 -19.48 -2.93
N TYR A 62 7.83 -18.84 -3.99
CA TYR A 62 6.88 -19.47 -4.91
C TYR A 62 7.44 -20.77 -5.51
N PHE A 63 8.72 -20.79 -5.87
CA PHE A 63 9.34 -21.95 -6.50
C PHE A 63 9.64 -23.05 -5.48
N TYR A 64 10.14 -22.69 -4.29
CA TYR A 64 10.42 -23.66 -3.24
C TYR A 64 9.16 -24.38 -2.76
N LYS A 65 8.01 -23.69 -2.68
CA LYS A 65 6.74 -24.33 -2.29
C LYS A 65 6.04 -25.13 -3.39
N ASN A 66 6.58 -25.09 -4.61
CA ASN A 66 6.06 -25.85 -5.74
C ASN A 66 7.08 -26.88 -6.26
N ASP A 67 8.04 -27.29 -5.43
CA ASP A 67 9.09 -28.28 -5.76
C ASP A 67 9.98 -27.88 -6.95
N LEU A 68 10.01 -26.59 -7.29
CA LEU A 68 10.83 -26.01 -8.35
C LEU A 68 12.17 -25.48 -7.82
N ILE A 69 12.86 -26.31 -7.02
CA ILE A 69 14.05 -25.93 -6.26
C ILE A 69 15.13 -25.30 -7.15
N LYS A 70 15.38 -25.88 -8.33
CA LYS A 70 16.38 -25.35 -9.29
C LYS A 70 16.11 -23.88 -9.65
N LYS A 71 14.85 -23.51 -9.89
CA LYS A 71 14.48 -22.13 -10.24
C LYS A 71 14.63 -21.18 -9.05
N GLY A 72 14.27 -21.65 -7.85
CA GLY A 72 14.49 -20.90 -6.61
C GLY A 72 15.96 -20.60 -6.36
N ILE A 73 16.83 -21.62 -6.50
CA ILE A 73 18.29 -21.45 -6.35
C ILE A 73 18.83 -20.48 -7.39
N ILE A 74 18.43 -20.60 -8.67
CA ILE A 74 18.88 -19.67 -9.72
C ILE A 74 18.47 -18.24 -9.37
N ILE A 75 17.24 -18.01 -8.90
CA ILE A 75 16.80 -16.67 -8.46
C ILE A 75 17.70 -16.14 -7.34
N GLN A 76 17.97 -16.96 -6.32
CA GLN A 76 18.85 -16.53 -5.23
C GLN A 76 20.24 -16.18 -5.75
N LEU A 77 20.85 -17.03 -6.58
CA LEU A 77 22.16 -16.75 -7.18
C LEU A 77 22.16 -15.46 -8.02
N LEU A 78 21.11 -15.20 -8.79
CA LEU A 78 20.99 -13.99 -9.60
C LEU A 78 20.87 -12.71 -8.76
N PHE A 79 20.47 -12.80 -7.50
CA PHE A 79 20.42 -11.68 -6.57
C PHE A 79 21.75 -11.39 -5.84
N ILE A 80 22.74 -12.30 -5.90
CA ILE A 80 24.07 -12.09 -5.27
C ILE A 80 24.76 -10.83 -5.81
N PRO A 81 24.83 -10.60 -7.14
CA PRO A 81 25.48 -9.42 -7.69
C PRO A 81 24.90 -8.10 -7.15
N TYR A 82 23.59 -8.06 -6.90
CA TYR A 82 22.90 -6.86 -6.43
C TYR A 82 23.10 -6.60 -4.93
N PHE A 83 22.97 -7.63 -4.09
CA PHE A 83 23.00 -7.47 -2.63
C PHE A 83 24.39 -7.61 -2.01
N THR A 84 25.31 -8.32 -2.64
CA THR A 84 26.64 -8.61 -2.07
C THR A 84 27.76 -7.92 -2.82
N LEU A 85 27.73 -7.95 -4.15
CA LEU A 85 28.89 -7.57 -4.99
C LEU A 85 28.72 -6.23 -5.70
N ARG A 86 27.63 -5.47 -5.47
CA ARG A 86 27.31 -4.27 -6.25
C ARG A 86 28.45 -3.27 -6.30
N ASN A 87 29.00 -2.94 -5.13
CA ASN A 87 30.05 -1.92 -5.02
C ASN A 87 31.35 -2.42 -5.66
N ASP A 88 31.70 -3.69 -5.46
CA ASP A 88 32.90 -4.30 -6.04
C ASP A 88 32.81 -4.39 -7.57
N LEU A 89 31.63 -4.74 -8.11
CA LEU A 89 31.35 -4.77 -9.54
C LEU A 89 31.42 -3.38 -10.16
N TYR A 90 30.88 -2.37 -9.47
CA TYR A 90 31.01 -0.98 -9.88
C TYR A 90 32.48 -0.55 -9.90
N LEU A 91 33.23 -0.72 -8.82
CA LEU A 91 34.63 -0.31 -8.72
C LEU A 91 35.50 -1.02 -9.76
N THR A 92 35.24 -2.31 -9.99
CA THR A 92 35.93 -3.09 -11.03
C THR A 92 35.60 -2.54 -12.42
N ALA A 93 34.32 -2.30 -12.71
CA ALA A 93 33.90 -1.75 -14.00
C ALA A 93 34.46 -0.33 -14.22
N ASP A 94 34.50 0.50 -13.19
CA ASP A 94 35.03 1.87 -13.24
C ASP A 94 36.54 1.89 -13.47
N TYR A 95 37.26 0.94 -12.87
CA TYR A 95 38.71 0.82 -13.05
C TYR A 95 39.10 0.35 -14.46
N TYR A 96 38.33 -0.57 -15.07
CA TYR A 96 38.70 -1.19 -16.35
C TYR A 96 38.00 -0.57 -17.58
N LEU A 97 36.88 0.13 -17.43
CA LEU A 97 36.18 0.76 -18.55
C LEU A 97 36.63 2.23 -18.70
N PRO A 98 37.13 2.64 -19.87
CA PRO A 98 37.54 4.02 -20.12
C PRO A 98 36.31 4.92 -20.37
N ILE A 99 35.44 5.07 -19.38
CA ILE A 99 34.24 5.91 -19.43
C ILE A 99 34.46 7.09 -18.49
N ASP A 100 34.47 8.31 -19.05
CA ASP A 100 34.82 9.53 -18.30
C ASP A 100 33.88 9.86 -17.12
N ASN A 101 32.67 9.27 -17.09
CA ASN A 101 31.71 9.50 -16.02
C ASN A 101 31.33 8.20 -15.30
N SER A 102 32.07 7.95 -14.23
CA SER A 102 31.90 6.87 -13.24
C SER A 102 30.46 6.71 -12.73
N THR A 103 29.69 7.80 -12.67
CA THR A 103 28.27 7.78 -12.24
C THR A 103 27.39 6.96 -13.17
N TYR A 104 27.67 6.97 -14.48
CA TYR A 104 26.92 6.17 -15.45
C TYR A 104 27.22 4.68 -15.30
N ILE A 105 28.46 4.31 -15.00
CA ILE A 105 28.87 2.92 -14.75
C ILE A 105 28.17 2.40 -13.49
N HIS A 106 28.16 3.19 -12.41
CA HIS A 106 27.44 2.87 -11.18
C HIS A 106 25.95 2.60 -11.45
N SER A 107 25.29 3.51 -12.16
CA SER A 107 23.86 3.39 -12.49
C SER A 107 23.57 2.18 -13.39
N PHE A 108 24.45 1.91 -14.34
CA PHE A 108 24.33 0.77 -15.25
C PHE A 108 24.47 -0.56 -14.50
N VAL A 109 25.53 -0.74 -13.70
CA VAL A 109 25.74 -1.93 -12.88
C VAL A 109 24.56 -2.16 -11.95
N HIS A 110 24.06 -1.09 -11.30
CA HIS A 110 22.92 -1.17 -10.39
C HIS A 110 21.63 -1.60 -11.12
N PHE A 111 21.36 -1.04 -12.30
CA PHE A 111 20.19 -1.40 -13.09
C PHE A 111 20.23 -2.87 -13.54
N PHE A 112 21.35 -3.34 -14.11
CA PHE A 112 21.43 -4.71 -14.65
C PHE A 112 21.41 -5.76 -13.55
N THR A 113 22.14 -5.54 -12.46
CA THR A 113 22.14 -6.46 -11.31
C THR A 113 20.76 -6.55 -10.65
N PHE A 114 19.95 -5.50 -10.72
CA PHE A 114 18.55 -5.50 -10.26
C PHE A 114 17.57 -6.14 -11.25
N ILE A 115 17.61 -5.75 -12.53
CA ILE A 115 16.56 -6.12 -13.49
C ILE A 115 16.65 -7.57 -13.95
N ILE A 116 17.86 -8.15 -14.02
CA ILE A 116 18.08 -9.53 -14.46
C ILE A 116 17.34 -10.55 -13.57
N PRO A 117 17.51 -10.57 -12.24
CA PRO A 117 16.76 -11.50 -11.38
C PRO A 117 15.24 -11.28 -11.47
N ILE A 118 14.79 -10.03 -11.61
CA ILE A 118 13.36 -9.68 -11.75
C ILE A 118 12.77 -10.20 -13.07
N LEU A 119 13.51 -10.09 -14.17
CA LEU A 119 13.13 -10.65 -15.46
C LEU A 119 13.09 -12.18 -15.40
N TYR A 120 14.09 -12.81 -14.78
CA TYR A 120 14.12 -14.26 -14.63
C TYR A 120 12.95 -14.77 -13.77
N PHE A 121 12.65 -14.11 -12.65
CA PHE A 121 11.50 -14.42 -11.82
C PHE A 121 10.20 -14.28 -12.62
N SER A 122 10.00 -13.13 -13.29
CA SER A 122 8.77 -12.84 -14.06
C SER A 122 8.55 -13.87 -15.18
N THR A 123 9.59 -14.19 -15.94
CA THR A 123 9.53 -15.20 -17.01
C THR A 123 9.29 -16.60 -16.47
N SER A 124 9.98 -16.99 -15.41
CA SER A 124 9.86 -18.31 -14.80
C SER A 124 8.51 -18.52 -14.12
N TYR A 125 7.97 -17.50 -13.46
CA TYR A 125 6.65 -17.50 -12.85
C TYR A 125 5.57 -17.61 -13.92
N PHE A 126 5.62 -16.74 -14.95
CA PHE A 126 4.67 -16.75 -16.06
C PHE A 126 4.62 -18.11 -16.78
N ARG A 127 5.77 -18.73 -17.04
CA ARG A 127 5.85 -20.05 -17.68
C ARG A 127 5.23 -21.18 -16.85
N ASN A 128 5.26 -21.09 -15.52
CA ASN A 128 4.74 -22.16 -14.66
C ASN A 128 3.25 -22.06 -14.41
N GLU A 129 2.71 -20.84 -14.38
CA GLU A 129 1.29 -20.62 -14.12
C GLU A 129 0.38 -21.03 -15.30
N LYS A 130 0.92 -21.32 -16.49
CA LYS A 130 0.24 -21.91 -17.68
C LYS A 130 -1.26 -21.52 -17.84
N HIS A 131 -1.57 -20.23 -17.75
CA HIS A 131 -2.96 -19.76 -17.92
C HIS A 131 -3.30 -19.51 -19.39
N THR A 132 -4.53 -19.81 -19.79
CA THR A 132 -5.09 -19.42 -21.09
C THR A 132 -5.36 -17.90 -21.10
N THR A 133 -4.42 -17.11 -21.60
CA THR A 133 -4.56 -15.65 -21.69
C THR A 133 -5.45 -15.24 -22.87
N THR A 134 -6.43 -14.35 -22.65
CA THR A 134 -6.97 -13.50 -23.75
C THR A 134 -6.01 -12.40 -24.14
N LEU A 135 -5.23 -11.93 -23.15
CA LEU A 135 -4.06 -11.08 -23.30
C LEU A 135 -3.18 -11.58 -24.46
N SER A 136 -2.67 -10.71 -25.33
CA SER A 136 -1.46 -11.07 -26.08
C SER A 136 -0.37 -11.44 -25.05
N LYS A 137 0.38 -12.51 -25.32
CA LYS A 137 1.40 -13.01 -24.37
C LYS A 137 2.38 -11.91 -23.94
N ALA A 138 2.74 -11.03 -24.86
CA ALA A 138 3.60 -9.87 -24.61
C ALA A 138 2.98 -8.88 -23.61
N LYS A 139 1.69 -8.53 -23.78
CA LYS A 139 1.01 -7.58 -22.88
C LYS A 139 0.87 -8.14 -21.47
N THR A 140 0.49 -9.41 -21.33
CA THR A 140 0.40 -10.06 -20.01
C THR A 140 1.77 -10.16 -19.34
N PHE A 141 2.82 -10.50 -20.10
CA PHE A 141 4.18 -10.52 -19.58
C PHE A 141 4.63 -9.13 -19.09
N LEU A 142 4.37 -8.07 -19.86
CA LEU A 142 4.73 -6.70 -19.48
C LEU A 142 4.01 -6.27 -18.20
N ILE A 143 2.70 -6.52 -18.07
CA ILE A 143 1.95 -6.22 -16.85
C ILE A 143 2.51 -7.00 -15.66
N GLN A 144 2.81 -8.28 -15.84
CA GLN A 144 3.40 -9.12 -14.79
C GLN A 144 4.79 -8.61 -14.37
N LEU A 145 5.61 -8.17 -15.33
CA LEU A 145 6.92 -7.59 -15.07
C LEU A 145 6.78 -6.30 -14.26
N VAL A 146 5.89 -5.38 -14.66
CA VAL A 146 5.61 -4.14 -13.93
C VAL A 146 5.18 -4.42 -12.49
N ILE A 147 4.27 -5.38 -12.28
CA ILE A 147 3.81 -5.74 -10.94
C ILE A 147 4.92 -6.41 -10.11
N THR A 148 5.82 -7.14 -10.76
CA THR A 148 7.00 -7.71 -10.09
C THR A 148 7.99 -6.60 -9.68
N ILE A 149 8.18 -5.58 -10.52
CA ILE A 149 8.97 -4.39 -10.16
C ILE A 149 8.33 -3.65 -8.98
N VAL A 150 7.00 -3.48 -8.99
CA VAL A 150 6.27 -2.90 -7.85
C VAL A 150 6.51 -3.73 -6.59
N LEU A 151 6.42 -5.06 -6.68
CA LEU A 151 6.67 -5.96 -5.57
C LEU A 151 8.11 -5.77 -5.01
N SER A 152 9.13 -5.70 -5.87
CA SER A 152 10.53 -5.57 -5.41
C SER A 152 10.80 -4.30 -4.63
N TYR A 153 10.28 -3.17 -5.09
CA TYR A 153 10.44 -1.89 -4.38
C TYR A 153 9.62 -1.79 -3.09
N ILE A 154 8.54 -2.57 -2.95
CA ILE A 154 7.68 -2.50 -1.75
C ILE A 154 8.13 -3.44 -0.65
N ILE A 155 8.78 -4.55 -1.01
CA ILE A 155 9.43 -5.46 -0.05
C ILE A 155 10.59 -4.74 0.64
N GLU A 156 11.34 -3.93 -0.10
CA GLU A 156 12.39 -3.09 0.46
C GLU A 156 11.75 -2.02 1.35
N SER A 157 12.02 -2.08 2.65
CA SER A 157 11.51 -1.13 3.64
C SER A 157 12.68 -0.67 4.48
N ASP A 158 12.91 0.63 4.53
CA ASP A 158 14.02 1.21 5.29
C ASP A 158 13.60 1.44 6.74
N VAL A 159 14.14 0.61 7.64
CA VAL A 159 13.68 0.49 9.03
C VAL A 159 14.47 1.40 9.97
N ASP A 160 15.61 1.92 9.53
CA ASP A 160 16.61 2.55 10.40
C ASP A 160 16.10 3.84 11.05
N GLU A 161 15.20 4.57 10.39
CA GLU A 161 14.62 5.79 10.98
C GLU A 161 13.40 5.52 11.86
N PHE A 162 12.60 4.52 11.53
CA PHE A 162 11.54 4.08 12.42
C PHE A 162 12.17 3.59 13.73
N TYR A 163 13.29 2.87 13.64
CA TYR A 163 14.14 2.56 14.77
C TYR A 163 14.62 3.81 15.52
N LYS A 164 15.27 4.77 14.86
CA LYS A 164 15.75 6.01 15.52
C LYS A 164 14.63 6.78 16.23
N PHE A 165 13.43 6.81 15.65
CA PHE A 165 12.26 7.44 16.24
C PHE A 165 11.75 6.70 17.50
N PHE A 166 11.78 5.36 17.52
CA PHE A 166 11.36 4.60 18.70
C PHE A 166 12.46 4.46 19.76
N ALA A 167 13.73 4.47 19.34
CA ALA A 167 14.88 4.48 20.24
C ALA A 167 14.88 5.74 21.13
N SER A 168 14.36 6.87 20.65
CA SER A 168 14.23 8.08 21.46
C SER A 168 13.08 8.06 22.49
N ILE A 169 12.20 7.05 22.44
CA ILE A 169 11.01 6.95 23.32
C ILE A 169 11.31 6.18 24.61
N SER A 170 12.40 5.41 24.68
CA SER A 170 12.74 4.61 25.86
C SER A 170 14.21 4.70 26.22
N ASP A 171 14.50 4.93 27.51
CA ASP A 171 15.88 5.01 28.02
C ASP A 171 16.52 3.63 28.30
N SER A 172 15.73 2.55 28.25
CA SER A 172 16.21 1.18 28.51
C SER A 172 16.59 0.47 27.21
N PRO A 173 17.85 -0.01 27.04
CA PRO A 173 18.27 -0.70 25.81
C PRO A 173 17.46 -1.97 25.54
N TYR A 174 17.09 -2.74 26.58
CA TYR A 174 16.26 -3.93 26.42
C TYR A 174 14.85 -3.63 25.90
N THR A 175 14.27 -2.51 26.33
CA THR A 175 12.95 -2.09 25.85
C THR A 175 13.03 -1.64 24.40
N GLN A 176 14.11 -0.95 24.02
CA GLN A 176 14.38 -0.59 22.62
C GLN A 176 14.48 -1.85 21.75
N ASP A 177 15.31 -2.84 22.11
CA ASP A 177 15.50 -4.09 21.35
C ASP A 177 14.17 -4.83 21.10
N ILE A 178 13.31 -4.92 22.13
CA ILE A 178 11.98 -5.56 22.02
C ILE A 178 11.10 -4.80 21.03
N ILE A 179 11.09 -3.48 21.09
CA ILE A 179 10.34 -2.63 20.15
C ILE A 179 10.87 -2.83 18.72
N VAL A 180 12.19 -2.87 18.54
CA VAL A 180 12.80 -3.11 17.22
C VAL A 180 12.39 -4.46 16.65
N CYS A 181 12.47 -5.53 17.45
CA CYS A 181 12.07 -6.87 17.03
C CYS A 181 10.58 -6.90 16.64
N PHE A 182 9.72 -6.16 17.35
CA PHE A 182 8.31 -6.05 17.01
C PHE A 182 8.10 -5.31 15.67
N ILE A 183 8.85 -4.25 15.41
CA ILE A 183 8.83 -3.54 14.12
C ILE A 183 9.25 -4.48 12.98
N PHE A 184 10.35 -5.23 13.16
CA PHE A 184 10.78 -6.20 12.15
C PHE A 184 9.76 -7.31 11.91
N LEU A 185 9.05 -7.74 12.95
CA LEU A 185 7.93 -8.67 12.80
C LEU A 185 6.80 -8.06 11.94
N LEU A 186 6.42 -6.81 12.18
CA LEU A 186 5.40 -6.11 11.38
C LEU A 186 5.82 -5.98 9.91
N ILE A 187 7.09 -5.67 9.65
CA ILE A 187 7.64 -5.58 8.29
C ILE A 187 7.66 -6.95 7.62
N SER A 188 8.03 -8.00 8.35
CA SER A 188 7.98 -9.38 7.85
C SER A 188 6.57 -9.78 7.44
N ILE A 189 5.58 -9.41 8.26
CA ILE A 189 4.17 -9.60 7.95
C ILE A 189 3.81 -8.80 6.70
N LYS A 190 4.12 -7.49 6.62
CA LYS A 190 3.88 -6.65 5.43
C LYS A 190 4.45 -7.31 4.17
N THR A 191 5.72 -7.67 4.17
CA THR A 191 6.41 -8.30 3.03
C THR A 191 5.69 -9.54 2.53
N ALA A 192 5.31 -10.44 3.44
CA ALA A 192 4.56 -11.63 3.10
C ALA A 192 3.15 -11.31 2.57
N LEU A 193 2.47 -10.31 3.15
CA LEU A 193 1.15 -9.89 2.72
C LEU A 193 1.14 -9.20 1.35
N VAL A 194 2.19 -8.43 1.03
CA VAL A 194 2.40 -7.85 -0.31
C VAL A 194 2.62 -8.98 -1.33
N LEU A 195 3.37 -10.02 -0.99
CA LEU A 195 3.50 -11.22 -1.84
C LEU A 195 2.15 -11.93 -2.05
N ALA A 196 1.31 -12.02 -1.01
CA ALA A 196 -0.04 -12.56 -1.16
C ALA A 196 -0.92 -11.69 -2.08
N GLY A 197 -0.79 -10.37 -1.98
CA GLY A 197 -1.41 -9.41 -2.88
C GLY A 197 -0.93 -9.56 -4.32
N TYR A 198 0.37 -9.78 -4.52
CA TYR A 198 0.97 -10.08 -5.83
C TYR A 198 0.33 -11.31 -6.48
N PHE A 199 0.22 -12.44 -5.77
CA PHE A 199 -0.43 -13.64 -6.31
C PHE A 199 -1.89 -13.38 -6.67
N TYR A 200 -2.60 -12.62 -5.85
CA TYR A 200 -3.99 -12.27 -6.10
C TYR A 200 -4.16 -11.42 -7.37
N ILE A 201 -3.39 -10.34 -7.52
CA ILE A 201 -3.46 -9.45 -8.68
C ILE A 201 -3.01 -10.19 -9.95
N SER A 202 -1.94 -10.98 -9.84
CA SER A 202 -1.45 -11.81 -10.93
C SER A 202 -2.52 -12.77 -11.45
N ASN A 203 -3.24 -13.46 -10.54
CA ASN A 203 -4.35 -14.32 -10.96
C ASN A 203 -5.50 -13.52 -11.60
N ARG A 204 -5.79 -12.31 -11.12
CA ARG A 204 -6.81 -11.44 -11.75
C ARG A 204 -6.46 -11.09 -13.20
N ILE A 205 -5.19 -10.81 -13.48
CA ILE A 205 -4.70 -10.54 -14.84
C ILE A 205 -4.93 -11.74 -15.76
N TYR A 206 -4.61 -12.95 -15.29
CA TYR A 206 -4.81 -14.16 -16.06
C TYR A 206 -6.29 -14.50 -16.25
N SER A 207 -7.10 -14.31 -15.21
CA SER A 207 -8.55 -14.57 -15.21
C SER A 207 -9.40 -13.51 -15.93
N ARG A 208 -8.76 -12.56 -16.63
CA ARG A 208 -9.43 -11.51 -17.43
C ARG A 208 -10.26 -10.52 -16.59
N LYS A 209 -9.96 -10.40 -15.30
CA LYS A 209 -10.65 -9.48 -14.41
C LYS A 209 -9.90 -8.17 -14.32
N GLU A 210 -10.61 -7.05 -14.38
CA GLU A 210 -10.01 -5.73 -14.30
C GLU A 210 -9.32 -5.51 -12.94
N ILE A 211 -8.09 -4.99 -12.97
CA ILE A 211 -7.34 -4.60 -11.76
C ILE A 211 -8.03 -3.40 -11.06
N ILE A 212 -8.73 -2.57 -11.84
CA ILE A 212 -9.45 -1.38 -11.38
C ILE A 212 -10.51 -1.73 -10.33
N ASN A 213 -11.14 -2.89 -10.45
CA ASN A 213 -12.09 -3.41 -9.47
C ASN A 213 -11.44 -4.61 -8.77
N PRO A 214 -10.72 -4.38 -7.66
CA PRO A 214 -9.89 -5.42 -7.05
C PRO A 214 -10.70 -6.56 -6.44
N ILE A 215 -12.00 -6.38 -6.22
CA ILE A 215 -12.93 -7.42 -5.78
C ILE A 215 -14.09 -7.47 -6.77
N ASP A 216 -14.45 -8.67 -7.21
CA ASP A 216 -15.65 -8.86 -8.05
C ASP A 216 -16.91 -8.69 -7.21
N VAL A 217 -17.98 -8.18 -7.83
CA VAL A 217 -19.32 -8.11 -7.25
C VAL A 217 -19.76 -9.53 -6.89
N GLN A 218 -19.71 -9.87 -5.61
CA GLN A 218 -20.00 -11.21 -5.10
C GLN A 218 -20.27 -11.17 -3.59
N PRO A 219 -20.97 -12.16 -3.03
CA PRO A 219 -21.15 -12.27 -1.59
C PRO A 219 -19.81 -12.51 -0.88
N ILE A 220 -19.63 -11.81 0.24
CA ILE A 220 -18.43 -11.81 1.06
C ILE A 220 -18.66 -12.70 2.29
N SER A 221 -18.04 -13.88 2.28
CA SER A 221 -18.00 -14.77 3.44
C SER A 221 -17.22 -14.16 4.60
N SER A 222 -17.51 -14.58 5.83
CA SER A 222 -16.81 -14.08 7.02
C SER A 222 -15.30 -14.40 6.96
N SER A 223 -14.92 -15.58 6.46
CA SER A 223 -13.52 -15.96 6.28
C SER A 223 -12.79 -15.06 5.26
N PHE A 224 -13.40 -14.78 4.11
CA PHE A 224 -12.80 -13.87 3.11
C PHE A 224 -12.71 -12.44 3.65
N PHE A 225 -13.72 -11.98 4.39
CA PHE A 225 -13.68 -10.68 5.07
C PHE A 225 -12.54 -10.59 6.08
N LYS A 226 -12.42 -11.59 6.98
CA LYS A 226 -11.39 -11.65 8.02
C LYS A 226 -10.00 -11.44 7.44
N TRP A 227 -9.63 -12.30 6.49
CA TRP A 227 -8.29 -12.27 5.89
C TRP A 227 -8.13 -11.08 4.96
N GLY A 228 -9.13 -10.79 4.11
CA GLY A 228 -9.07 -9.64 3.21
C GLY A 228 -8.88 -8.32 3.94
N PHE A 229 -9.55 -8.12 5.08
CA PHE A 229 -9.43 -6.90 5.88
C PHE A 229 -8.05 -6.81 6.52
N ILE A 230 -7.59 -7.86 7.23
CA ILE A 230 -6.26 -7.86 7.88
C ILE A 230 -5.17 -7.59 6.84
N ILE A 231 -5.22 -8.28 5.69
CA ILE A 231 -4.22 -8.14 4.63
C ILE A 231 -4.20 -6.72 4.06
N SER A 232 -5.35 -6.26 3.57
CA SER A 232 -5.42 -4.96 2.88
C SER A 232 -5.16 -3.80 3.83
N TYR A 233 -5.61 -3.90 5.08
CA TYR A 233 -5.41 -2.87 6.09
C TYR A 233 -3.95 -2.76 6.53
N THR A 234 -3.30 -3.89 6.88
CA THR A 234 -1.89 -3.88 7.29
C THR A 234 -1.01 -3.33 6.18
N VAL A 235 -1.22 -3.76 4.93
CA VAL A 235 -0.47 -3.24 3.77
C VAL A 235 -0.72 -1.74 3.59
N LEU A 236 -1.97 -1.28 3.71
CA LEU A 236 -2.32 0.14 3.56
C LEU A 236 -1.62 1.02 4.61
N ILE A 237 -1.70 0.66 5.89
CA ILE A 237 -1.08 1.45 6.97
C ILE A 237 0.44 1.44 6.87
N MET A 238 1.06 0.28 6.64
CA MET A 238 2.51 0.22 6.50
C MET A 238 3.00 1.04 5.31
N CYS A 239 2.29 1.02 4.16
CA CYS A 239 2.64 1.90 3.04
C CYS A 239 2.52 3.40 3.37
N ILE A 240 1.52 3.82 4.16
CA ILE A 240 1.41 5.21 4.60
C ILE A 240 2.59 5.58 5.51
N ILE A 241 2.97 4.69 6.43
CA ILE A 241 4.12 4.88 7.32
C ILE A 241 5.41 4.99 6.50
N ASP A 242 5.63 4.09 5.54
CA ASP A 242 6.84 4.09 4.73
C ASP A 242 6.93 5.35 3.86
N LEU A 243 5.81 5.80 3.26
CA LEU A 243 5.74 7.05 2.51
C LEU A 243 6.04 8.25 3.42
N GLY A 244 5.50 8.26 4.64
CA GLY A 244 5.75 9.31 5.64
C GLY A 244 7.21 9.38 6.06
N SER A 245 7.83 8.23 6.41
CA SER A 245 9.26 8.18 6.75
C SER A 245 10.14 8.62 5.58
N ASN A 246 9.86 8.16 4.36
CA ASN A 246 10.63 8.58 3.20
C ASN A 246 10.44 10.05 2.84
N ALA A 247 9.26 10.64 3.11
CA ALA A 247 9.04 12.06 2.91
C ALA A 247 9.86 12.93 3.89
N LEU A 248 10.03 12.50 5.15
CA LEU A 248 10.85 13.21 6.14
C LEU A 248 12.35 13.21 5.80
N ARG A 249 12.82 12.19 5.07
CA ARG A 249 14.22 12.06 4.63
C ARG A 249 14.61 12.97 3.48
N VAL A 250 13.62 13.50 2.76
CA VAL A 250 13.87 14.42 1.67
C VAL A 250 14.24 15.74 2.32
N SER A 251 15.54 16.00 2.46
CA SER A 251 15.98 17.31 2.90
C SER A 251 15.47 18.32 1.87
N PHE A 252 14.73 19.32 2.34
CA PHE A 252 14.27 20.47 1.55
C PHE A 252 15.43 21.32 0.99
N TYR A 253 16.67 20.82 1.03
CA TYR A 253 17.87 21.49 0.55
C TYR A 253 18.72 20.60 -0.38
N ALA A 254 18.39 19.30 -0.57
CA ALA A 254 19.07 18.40 -1.52
C ALA A 254 18.24 18.18 -2.79
N PHE A 255 17.72 19.27 -3.36
CA PHE A 255 16.87 19.23 -4.55
C PHE A 255 17.60 18.91 -5.87
N ASP A 256 18.93 18.87 -5.85
CA ASP A 256 19.73 18.84 -7.08
C ASP A 256 19.88 17.45 -7.72
N LYS A 257 19.48 16.36 -7.07
CA LYS A 257 19.60 14.99 -7.63
C LYS A 257 18.40 14.11 -7.27
N ILE A 258 17.47 13.94 -8.21
CA ILE A 258 16.45 12.89 -8.13
C ILE A 258 17.12 11.52 -8.25
N GLU A 259 17.12 10.74 -7.17
CA GLU A 259 17.47 9.32 -7.21
C GLU A 259 16.34 8.51 -7.85
N TYR A 260 16.60 7.88 -9.00
CA TYR A 260 15.60 7.08 -9.74
C TYR A 260 14.98 5.95 -8.89
N THR A 261 15.77 5.35 -7.99
CA THR A 261 15.32 4.32 -7.04
C THR A 261 14.24 4.83 -6.11
N ARG A 262 14.37 6.07 -5.61
CA ARG A 262 13.33 6.71 -4.77
C ARG A 262 12.06 6.98 -5.57
N VAL A 263 12.17 7.48 -6.79
CA VAL A 263 10.99 7.68 -7.66
C VAL A 263 10.23 6.37 -7.85
N LEU A 264 10.94 5.28 -8.16
CA LEU A 264 10.33 3.96 -8.33
C LEU A 264 9.71 3.42 -7.04
N PHE A 265 10.33 3.68 -5.89
CA PHE A 265 9.75 3.38 -4.58
C PHE A 265 8.42 4.11 -4.34
N PHE A 266 8.38 5.43 -4.56
CA PHE A 266 7.17 6.23 -4.39
C PHE A 266 6.06 5.78 -5.35
N LEU A 267 6.36 5.57 -6.63
CA LEU A 267 5.39 5.09 -7.62
C LEU A 267 4.85 3.70 -7.25
N SER A 268 5.71 2.79 -6.80
CA SER A 268 5.31 1.46 -6.34
C SER A 268 4.40 1.55 -5.11
N SER A 269 4.73 2.46 -4.18
CA SER A 269 3.95 2.70 -2.96
C SER A 269 2.58 3.27 -3.28
N PHE A 270 2.48 4.21 -4.23
CA PHE A 270 1.20 4.75 -4.69
C PHE A 270 0.34 3.68 -5.36
N PHE A 271 0.94 2.80 -6.17
CA PHE A 271 0.22 1.69 -6.78
C PHE A 271 -0.37 0.76 -5.73
N VAL A 272 0.43 0.34 -4.74
CA VAL A 272 -0.02 -0.54 -3.66
C VAL A 272 -1.08 0.13 -2.81
N LEU A 273 -0.89 1.41 -2.44
CA LEU A 273 -1.87 2.21 -1.69
C LEU A 273 -3.21 2.31 -2.42
N PHE A 274 -3.17 2.57 -3.73
CA PHE A 274 -4.36 2.65 -4.57
C PHE A 274 -5.12 1.32 -4.62
N VAL A 275 -4.42 0.21 -4.85
CA VAL A 275 -5.04 -1.12 -4.95
C VAL A 275 -5.57 -1.59 -3.60
N SER A 276 -4.78 -1.46 -2.53
CA SER A 276 -5.19 -1.86 -1.18
C SER A 276 -6.37 -1.02 -0.67
N GLY A 277 -6.34 0.30 -0.88
CA GLY A 277 -7.42 1.20 -0.53
C GLY A 277 -8.73 0.88 -1.25
N ARG A 278 -8.66 0.60 -2.57
CA ARG A 278 -9.84 0.18 -3.34
C ARG A 278 -10.34 -1.20 -2.92
N PHE A 279 -9.44 -2.12 -2.61
CA PHE A 279 -9.79 -3.44 -2.11
C PHE A 279 -10.55 -3.34 -0.78
N LEU A 280 -10.01 -2.59 0.18
CA LEU A 280 -10.61 -2.39 1.49
C LEU A 280 -11.99 -1.73 1.39
N GLY A 281 -12.12 -0.66 0.60
CA GLY A 281 -13.40 0.01 0.39
C GLY A 281 -14.46 -0.91 -0.20
N ASN A 282 -14.13 -1.66 -1.26
CA ASN A 282 -15.07 -2.62 -1.85
C ASN A 282 -15.39 -3.78 -0.91
N LEU A 283 -14.41 -4.25 -0.12
CA LEU A 283 -14.60 -5.33 0.83
C LEU A 283 -15.65 -4.96 1.89
N LEU A 284 -15.55 -3.74 2.44
CA LEU A 284 -16.50 -3.18 3.41
C LEU A 284 -17.90 -3.04 2.80
N GLN A 285 -18.00 -2.49 1.58
CA GLN A 285 -19.27 -2.30 0.90
C GLN A 285 -19.98 -3.64 0.61
N TYR A 286 -19.27 -4.60 0.01
CA TYR A 286 -19.83 -5.89 -0.35
C TYR A 286 -20.14 -6.75 0.88
N ARG A 287 -19.39 -6.58 1.98
CA ARG A 287 -19.72 -7.20 3.27
C ARG A 287 -21.04 -6.68 3.82
N ASN A 288 -21.31 -5.37 3.74
CA ASN A 288 -22.59 -4.79 4.14
C ASN A 288 -23.77 -5.38 3.37
N TYR A 289 -23.62 -5.50 2.04
CA TYR A 289 -24.65 -6.07 1.16
C TYR A 289 -24.90 -7.55 1.48
N SER A 290 -23.83 -8.32 1.69
CA SER A 290 -23.92 -9.74 2.08
C SER A 290 -24.63 -9.96 3.42
N LEU A 291 -24.48 -9.00 4.34
CA LEU A 291 -25.13 -9.03 5.66
C LEU A 291 -26.53 -8.41 5.68
N LYS A 292 -26.95 -7.73 4.60
CA LYS A 292 -28.17 -6.90 4.55
C LYS A 292 -28.21 -5.87 5.69
N LYS A 293 -27.07 -5.23 5.97
CA LYS A 293 -26.94 -4.24 7.06
C LYS A 293 -26.16 -3.02 6.60
N TYR A 294 -26.54 -1.86 7.13
CA TYR A 294 -25.87 -0.60 6.84
C TYR A 294 -24.92 -0.21 7.98
N PHE A 295 -23.61 -0.19 7.70
CA PHE A 295 -22.56 0.07 8.70
C PHE A 295 -21.79 1.38 8.46
N GLY A 296 -22.38 2.39 7.79
CA GLY A 296 -21.69 3.61 7.31
C GLY A 296 -20.57 4.16 8.20
N VAL A 297 -20.90 4.78 9.34
CA VAL A 297 -19.89 5.26 10.33
C VAL A 297 -18.90 4.19 10.77
N ILE A 298 -19.38 2.98 11.08
CA ILE A 298 -18.52 1.89 11.55
C ILE A 298 -17.48 1.55 10.46
N ASN A 299 -17.88 1.50 9.20
CA ASN A 299 -16.96 1.29 8.08
C ASN A 299 -16.00 2.47 7.92
N ALA A 300 -16.46 3.71 8.08
CA ALA A 300 -15.59 4.89 8.02
C ALA A 300 -14.53 4.88 9.13
N LEU A 301 -14.88 4.43 10.34
CA LEU A 301 -13.95 4.26 11.47
C LEU A 301 -12.88 3.19 11.21
N SER A 302 -13.05 2.31 10.22
CA SER A 302 -12.02 1.34 9.84
C SER A 302 -10.73 1.99 9.35
N LEU A 303 -10.77 3.26 8.95
CA LEU A 303 -9.60 4.03 8.53
C LEU A 303 -8.68 4.41 9.70
N LEU A 304 -9.20 4.44 10.94
CA LEU A 304 -8.46 4.91 12.11
C LEU A 304 -7.70 3.74 12.76
N PRO A 305 -6.36 3.76 12.86
CA PRO A 305 -5.52 2.66 13.36
C PRO A 305 -5.89 2.00 14.68
N ILE A 306 -6.55 2.71 15.59
CA ILE A 306 -6.98 2.19 16.89
C ILE A 306 -8.46 1.77 16.86
N LEU A 307 -9.31 2.54 16.20
CA LEU A 307 -10.77 2.28 16.15
C LEU A 307 -11.15 1.27 15.06
N ASN A 308 -10.24 0.94 14.15
CA ASN A 308 -10.40 -0.08 13.12
C ASN A 308 -10.70 -1.48 13.68
N LEU A 309 -10.18 -1.83 14.87
CA LEU A 309 -10.41 -3.12 15.51
C LEU A 309 -11.88 -3.27 15.89
N ILE A 310 -12.50 -2.19 16.37
CA ILE A 310 -13.94 -2.15 16.69
C ILE A 310 -14.74 -2.40 15.41
N SER A 311 -14.44 -1.66 14.34
CA SER A 311 -15.08 -1.84 13.03
C SER A 311 -14.91 -3.25 12.48
N PHE A 312 -13.70 -3.80 12.59
CA PHE A 312 -13.37 -5.14 12.16
C PHE A 312 -14.18 -6.19 12.93
N PHE A 313 -14.18 -6.15 14.26
CA PHE A 313 -14.89 -7.12 15.09
C PHE A 313 -16.41 -7.04 14.89
N ILE A 314 -16.98 -5.83 14.78
CA ILE A 314 -18.42 -5.67 14.51
C ILE A 314 -18.80 -6.34 13.18
N LEU A 315 -18.03 -6.10 12.11
CA LEU A 315 -18.30 -6.68 10.78
C LEU A 315 -18.00 -8.19 10.69
N LEU A 316 -17.03 -8.66 11.47
CA LEU A 316 -16.66 -10.06 11.55
C LEU A 316 -17.75 -10.90 12.24
N PHE A 317 -18.25 -10.42 13.38
CA PHE A 317 -19.22 -11.14 14.20
C PHE A 317 -20.68 -10.84 13.86
N SER A 318 -20.97 -9.81 13.07
CA SER A 318 -22.34 -9.52 12.64
C SER A 318 -22.91 -10.67 11.80
N LYS A 319 -24.08 -11.16 12.21
CA LYS A 319 -24.89 -12.12 11.46
C LYS A 319 -25.69 -11.41 10.36
N LYS A 320 -26.01 -12.15 9.29
CA LYS A 320 -26.90 -11.71 8.20
C LYS A 320 -28.29 -11.43 8.77
N ASP A 321 -28.89 -10.33 8.35
CA ASP A 321 -30.26 -9.98 8.73
C ASP A 321 -31.27 -10.82 7.92
N ASN A 322 -32.36 -11.24 8.56
CA ASN A 322 -33.41 -12.06 7.93
C ASN A 322 -34.45 -11.23 7.16
N GLN A 323 -34.20 -9.93 7.00
CA GLN A 323 -35.10 -9.00 6.33
C GLN A 323 -35.26 -9.31 4.82
N SER A 324 -36.46 -9.03 4.32
CA SER A 324 -36.73 -9.02 2.88
C SER A 324 -35.90 -7.91 2.19
N ILE A 325 -35.63 -8.05 0.88
CA ILE A 325 -34.86 -7.02 0.15
C ILE A 325 -35.58 -5.66 0.17
N PRO A 326 -36.90 -5.57 -0.08
CA PRO A 326 -37.61 -4.29 -0.03
C PRO A 326 -37.52 -3.61 1.35
N GLU A 327 -37.63 -4.38 2.43
CA GLU A 327 -37.49 -3.88 3.80
C GLU A 327 -36.06 -3.38 4.09
N TYR A 328 -35.06 -4.07 3.55
CA TYR A 328 -33.67 -3.61 3.63
C TYR A 328 -33.47 -2.28 2.89
N ILE A 329 -34.01 -2.12 1.68
CA ILE A 329 -33.90 -0.89 0.86
C ILE A 329 -34.50 0.32 1.58
N THR A 330 -35.70 0.16 2.15
CA THR A 330 -36.38 1.23 2.89
C THR A 330 -35.60 1.65 4.14
N LYS A 331 -35.13 0.68 4.94
CA LYS A 331 -34.30 0.95 6.12
C LYS A 331 -32.96 1.61 5.76
N LEU A 332 -32.39 1.28 4.60
CA LEU A 332 -31.11 1.80 4.14
C LEU A 332 -31.13 3.31 3.93
N LYS A 333 -32.24 3.87 3.39
CA LYS A 333 -32.47 5.32 3.24
C LYS A 333 -32.32 6.05 4.58
N THR A 334 -33.04 5.58 5.59
CA THR A 334 -33.06 6.17 6.94
C THR A 334 -31.72 5.98 7.65
N LYS A 335 -31.17 4.77 7.62
CA LYS A 335 -29.90 4.43 8.28
C LYS A 335 -28.73 5.23 7.70
N ARG A 336 -28.68 5.44 6.38
CA ARG A 336 -27.65 6.29 5.76
C ARG A 336 -27.64 7.69 6.37
N ASN A 337 -28.80 8.35 6.42
CA ASN A 337 -28.87 9.73 6.90
C ASN A 337 -28.46 9.83 8.39
N ILE A 338 -28.86 8.86 9.22
CA ILE A 338 -28.44 8.78 10.63
C ILE A 338 -26.92 8.64 10.72
N HIS A 339 -26.33 7.71 9.98
CA HIS A 339 -24.89 7.48 10.00
C HIS A 339 -24.12 8.69 9.46
N LEU A 340 -24.60 9.36 8.41
CA LEU A 340 -24.00 10.59 7.90
C LEU A 340 -24.02 11.69 8.96
N ALA A 341 -25.14 11.88 9.66
CA ALA A 341 -25.25 12.86 10.74
C ALA A 341 -24.24 12.56 11.87
N ILE A 342 -24.17 11.31 12.32
CA ILE A 342 -23.20 10.88 13.34
C ILE A 342 -21.77 11.15 12.86
N TYR A 343 -21.43 10.82 11.61
CA TYR A 343 -20.09 11.06 11.06
C TYR A 343 -19.73 12.55 11.05
N CYS A 344 -20.65 13.40 10.58
CA CYS A 344 -20.43 14.85 10.57
C CYS A 344 -20.24 15.41 11.99
N VAL A 345 -21.04 14.96 12.96
CA VAL A 345 -20.90 15.38 14.37
C VAL A 345 -19.55 14.95 14.93
N LEU A 346 -19.14 13.69 14.73
CA LEU A 346 -17.83 13.20 15.17
C LEU A 346 -16.67 13.97 14.54
N ALA A 347 -16.77 14.29 13.25
CA ALA A 347 -15.75 15.08 12.55
C ALA A 347 -15.66 16.53 13.07
N ILE A 348 -16.80 17.17 13.35
CA ILE A 348 -16.84 18.50 13.99
C ILE A 348 -16.18 18.44 15.35
N LEU A 349 -16.56 17.45 16.18
CA LEU A 349 -15.98 17.28 17.51
C LEU A 349 -14.46 17.06 17.45
N LEU A 350 -13.96 16.30 16.48
CA LEU A 350 -12.53 16.09 16.27
C LEU A 350 -11.81 17.39 15.92
N ILE A 351 -12.38 18.20 15.03
CA ILE A 351 -11.83 19.51 14.64
C ILE A 351 -11.82 20.47 15.83
N CYS A 352 -12.93 20.56 16.56
CA CYS A 352 -13.04 21.38 17.76
C CYS A 352 -12.05 20.92 18.84
N TYR A 353 -11.95 19.61 19.07
CA TYR A 353 -11.00 19.04 20.02
C TYR A 353 -9.57 19.45 19.67
N GLY A 354 -9.15 19.26 18.41
CA GLY A 354 -7.81 19.67 17.96
C GLY A 354 -7.53 21.17 18.12
N TYR A 355 -8.52 22.02 17.86
CA TYR A 355 -8.40 23.46 18.07
C TYR A 355 -8.25 23.81 19.56
N PHE A 356 -9.10 23.27 20.43
CA PHE A 356 -9.08 23.60 21.86
C PHE A 356 -7.96 22.91 22.64
N SER A 357 -7.46 21.76 22.17
CA SER A 357 -6.31 21.07 22.76
C SER A 357 -4.98 21.75 22.43
N THR A 358 -4.94 22.60 21.40
CA THR A 358 -3.77 23.40 21.06
C THR A 358 -3.67 24.58 22.03
N GLU A 359 -2.46 24.88 22.51
CA GLU A 359 -2.17 26.04 23.35
C GLU A 359 -2.66 27.33 22.67
N ALA A 360 -3.18 28.27 23.47
CA ALA A 360 -3.91 29.43 22.96
C ALA A 360 -3.12 30.27 21.95
N GLU A 361 -1.80 30.37 22.14
CA GLU A 361 -0.88 31.15 21.28
C GLU A 361 -0.69 30.54 19.88
N TYR A 362 -0.89 29.23 19.74
CA TYR A 362 -0.73 28.51 18.47
C TYR A 362 -2.07 28.17 17.78
N ARG A 363 -3.20 28.62 18.34
CA ARG A 363 -4.53 28.34 17.77
C ARG A 363 -4.75 29.10 16.47
N ASN A 364 -4.92 28.36 15.38
CA ASN A 364 -5.32 28.94 14.10
C ASN A 364 -6.84 28.81 13.88
N PRO A 365 -7.62 29.91 13.92
CA PRO A 365 -9.07 29.85 13.71
C PRO A 365 -9.45 29.42 12.28
N ASN A 366 -8.54 29.48 11.30
CA ASN A 366 -8.82 29.00 9.95
C ASN A 366 -9.18 27.52 9.94
N VAL A 367 -8.75 26.72 10.92
CA VAL A 367 -9.09 25.29 10.99
C VAL A 367 -10.62 25.02 10.89
N PHE A 368 -11.47 25.95 11.32
CA PHE A 368 -12.93 25.81 11.21
C PHE A 368 -13.47 25.82 9.78
N TYR A 369 -12.76 26.37 8.77
CA TYR A 369 -13.20 26.28 7.36
C TYR A 369 -13.32 24.82 6.89
N LYS A 370 -12.58 23.90 7.53
CA LYS A 370 -12.59 22.47 7.21
C LYS A 370 -13.93 21.81 7.53
N ILE A 371 -14.74 22.38 8.43
CA ILE A 371 -16.06 21.84 8.82
C ILE A 371 -17.06 21.87 7.66
N PRO A 372 -17.45 23.03 7.09
CA PRO A 372 -18.40 23.07 5.99
C PRO A 372 -17.89 22.30 4.77
N MET A 373 -16.59 22.36 4.53
CA MET A 373 -15.91 21.61 3.47
C MET A 373 -16.09 20.09 3.62
N LEU A 374 -15.85 19.55 4.82
CA LEU A 374 -16.02 18.14 5.12
C LEU A 374 -17.48 17.70 4.98
N ILE A 375 -18.42 18.52 5.44
CA ILE A 375 -19.86 18.23 5.31
C ILE A 375 -20.24 18.12 3.82
N ILE A 376 -19.85 19.10 3.00
CA ILE A 376 -20.12 19.10 1.55
C ILE A 376 -19.47 17.88 0.89
N ALA A 377 -18.22 17.61 1.22
CA ALA A 377 -17.47 16.47 0.70
C ALA A 377 -18.17 15.14 0.94
N VAL A 378 -18.56 14.87 2.19
CA VAL A 378 -19.18 13.62 2.60
C VAL A 378 -20.57 13.47 1.96
N ILE A 379 -21.34 14.55 1.87
CA ILE A 379 -22.64 14.54 1.19
C ILE A 379 -22.47 14.17 -0.29
N LEU A 380 -21.54 14.82 -1.00
CA LEU A 380 -21.26 14.53 -2.41
C LEU A 380 -20.81 13.08 -2.60
N LEU A 381 -19.87 12.61 -1.79
CA LEU A 381 -19.36 11.24 -1.81
C LEU A 381 -20.43 10.20 -1.49
N SER A 382 -21.38 10.50 -0.62
CA SER A 382 -22.46 9.58 -0.28
C SER A 382 -23.49 9.43 -1.41
N ARG A 383 -23.51 10.35 -2.38
CA ARG A 383 -24.59 10.48 -3.37
C ARG A 383 -24.19 10.07 -4.79
N PHE A 384 -22.98 10.42 -5.25
CA PHE A 384 -22.62 10.27 -6.65
C PHE A 384 -21.32 9.49 -6.85
N ARG A 385 -21.32 8.46 -7.70
CA ARG A 385 -20.12 7.66 -8.01
C ARG A 385 -18.96 8.48 -8.57
N ILE A 386 -19.24 9.49 -9.39
CA ILE A 386 -18.21 10.32 -10.04
C ILE A 386 -17.39 11.14 -9.03
N THR A 387 -17.95 11.40 -7.85
CA THR A 387 -17.30 12.26 -6.84
C THR A 387 -16.02 11.66 -6.30
N THR A 388 -15.85 10.33 -6.31
CA THR A 388 -14.58 9.67 -5.99
C THR A 388 -13.40 10.11 -6.85
N LYS A 389 -13.66 10.69 -8.04
CA LYS A 389 -12.63 11.20 -8.95
C LYS A 389 -12.35 12.69 -8.80
N ILE A 390 -13.27 13.45 -8.22
CA ILE A 390 -13.23 14.93 -8.22
C ILE A 390 -13.05 15.46 -6.80
N VAL A 391 -13.88 15.00 -5.87
CA VAL A 391 -13.96 15.50 -4.50
C VAL A 391 -12.64 15.33 -3.73
N PRO A 392 -11.94 14.17 -3.76
CA PRO A 392 -10.67 14.04 -3.05
C PRO A 392 -9.61 15.06 -3.50
N PHE A 393 -9.54 15.31 -4.81
CA PHE A 393 -8.59 16.25 -5.40
C PHE A 393 -8.97 17.71 -5.12
N ALA A 394 -10.24 18.06 -5.27
CA ALA A 394 -10.73 19.40 -4.93
C ALA A 394 -10.45 19.74 -3.47
N ILE A 395 -10.62 18.77 -2.56
CA ILE A 395 -10.37 18.97 -1.14
C ILE A 395 -8.88 19.17 -0.86
N ALA A 396 -8.02 18.33 -1.45
CA ALA A 396 -6.59 18.51 -1.30
C ALA A 396 -6.14 19.88 -1.82
N ILE A 397 -6.63 20.31 -2.99
CA ILE A 397 -6.31 21.64 -3.57
C ILE A 397 -6.75 22.77 -2.66
N ILE A 398 -7.98 22.73 -2.13
CA ILE A 398 -8.49 23.79 -1.26
C ILE A 398 -7.78 23.80 0.10
N THR A 399 -7.52 22.63 0.68
CA THR A 399 -6.89 22.51 2.01
C THR A 399 -5.47 23.02 2.00
N TYR A 400 -4.73 22.74 0.91
CA TYR A 400 -3.33 23.12 0.73
C TYR A 400 -3.19 24.24 -0.31
N TYR A 401 -4.22 25.08 -0.48
CA TYR A 401 -4.22 26.09 -1.54
C TYR A 401 -3.06 27.08 -1.41
N GLU A 402 -2.77 27.53 -0.18
CA GLU A 402 -1.67 28.45 0.09
C GLU A 402 -0.33 27.81 -0.26
N ASP A 403 -0.10 26.58 0.19
CA ASP A 403 1.11 25.81 -0.12
C ASP A 403 1.23 25.56 -1.64
N ILE A 404 0.16 25.12 -2.29
CA ILE A 404 0.11 24.85 -3.74
C ILE A 404 0.33 26.15 -4.54
N LYS A 405 -0.22 27.27 -4.09
CA LYS A 405 -0.05 28.58 -4.74
C LYS A 405 1.42 29.00 -4.73
N GLU A 406 2.15 28.78 -3.64
CA GLU A 406 3.59 29.03 -3.59
C GLU A 406 4.39 28.11 -4.52
N ILE A 407 3.92 26.88 -4.75
CA ILE A 407 4.53 25.97 -5.72
C ILE A 407 4.40 26.53 -7.15
N PHE A 408 3.25 27.12 -7.49
CA PHE A 408 2.96 27.70 -8.81
C PHE A 408 3.28 29.19 -8.92
N ASP A 409 4.15 29.73 -8.06
CA ASP A 409 4.61 31.09 -8.17
C ASP A 409 5.65 31.24 -9.32
N PHE A 410 5.20 31.81 -10.44
CA PHE A 410 6.01 32.03 -11.63
C PHE A 410 6.86 33.31 -11.57
N THR A 411 6.86 34.05 -10.47
CA THR A 411 7.50 35.38 -10.37
C THR A 411 9.02 35.31 -10.59
N LYS A 412 9.65 34.15 -10.36
CA LYS A 412 11.10 33.90 -10.63
C LYS A 412 11.41 33.42 -12.06
N GLY A 413 10.41 33.31 -12.94
CA GLY A 413 10.57 32.89 -14.34
C GLY A 413 10.38 31.38 -14.56
N TYR A 414 9.97 31.02 -15.79
CA TYR A 414 9.56 29.66 -16.17
C TYR A 414 10.70 28.62 -16.09
N LEU A 415 11.94 29.04 -16.34
CA LEU A 415 13.12 28.17 -16.35
C LEU A 415 13.51 27.74 -14.92
N PHE A 416 13.41 28.65 -13.96
CA PHE A 416 13.59 28.39 -12.53
C PHE A 416 12.46 27.50 -11.98
N PHE A 417 11.22 27.71 -12.43
CA PHE A 417 10.08 26.84 -12.08
C PHE A 417 10.28 25.39 -12.55
N ILE A 418 10.75 25.19 -13.79
CA ILE A 418 11.00 23.83 -14.32
C ILE A 418 12.14 23.15 -13.53
N GLN A 419 13.26 23.83 -13.29
CA GLN A 419 14.41 23.27 -12.59
C GLN A 419 14.12 22.97 -11.11
N ASP A 420 13.52 23.91 -10.38
CA ASP A 420 13.36 23.79 -8.92
C ASP A 420 12.07 23.08 -8.49
N LYS A 421 11.05 22.96 -9.35
CA LYS A 421 9.72 22.44 -8.97
C LYS A 421 9.30 21.19 -9.73
N ILE A 422 9.65 21.08 -11.01
CA ILE A 422 9.32 19.89 -11.83
C ILE A 422 10.42 18.83 -11.73
N PHE A 423 11.69 19.24 -11.79
CA PHE A 423 12.83 18.33 -11.58
C PHE A 423 13.22 18.16 -10.11
N SER A 424 12.39 18.63 -9.17
CA SER A 424 12.60 18.43 -7.73
C SER A 424 11.68 17.35 -7.15
N PHE A 425 11.93 16.95 -5.90
CA PHE A 425 11.12 15.94 -5.20
C PHE A 425 9.69 16.40 -4.85
N LEU A 426 9.40 17.69 -5.06
CA LEU A 426 8.17 18.33 -4.63
C LEU A 426 6.92 17.76 -5.32
N TRP A 427 7.00 17.41 -6.60
CA TRP A 427 5.87 16.82 -7.31
C TRP A 427 5.50 15.44 -6.74
N LEU A 428 6.48 14.65 -6.27
CA LEU A 428 6.21 13.36 -5.60
C LEU A 428 5.51 13.57 -4.26
N ALA A 429 5.90 14.58 -3.50
CA ALA A 429 5.23 14.95 -2.25
C ALA A 429 3.77 15.38 -2.52
N VAL A 430 3.53 16.21 -3.53
CA VAL A 430 2.19 16.63 -3.96
C VAL A 430 1.35 15.41 -4.37
N ILE A 431 1.86 14.53 -5.24
CA ILE A 431 1.15 13.30 -5.63
C ILE A 431 0.87 12.40 -4.43
N SER A 432 1.79 12.32 -3.46
CA SER A 432 1.58 11.54 -2.22
C SER A 432 0.35 12.04 -1.47
N VAL A 433 0.24 13.35 -1.27
CA VAL A 433 -0.91 13.97 -0.60
C VAL A 433 -2.19 13.65 -1.35
N PHE A 434 -2.21 13.84 -2.67
CA PHE A 434 -3.39 13.52 -3.49
C PHE A 434 -3.78 12.04 -3.44
N MET A 435 -2.81 11.12 -3.47
CA MET A 435 -3.08 9.68 -3.40
C MET A 435 -3.61 9.25 -2.04
N VAL A 436 -3.06 9.80 -0.96
CA VAL A 436 -3.55 9.57 0.40
C VAL A 436 -5.00 10.06 0.52
N TYR A 437 -5.28 11.29 0.10
CA TYR A 437 -6.65 11.84 0.08
C TYR A 437 -7.60 10.99 -0.76
N TYR A 438 -7.17 10.57 -1.96
CA TYR A 438 -7.97 9.70 -2.83
C TYR A 438 -8.38 8.41 -2.11
N VAL A 439 -7.44 7.72 -1.46
CA VAL A 439 -7.72 6.45 -0.78
C VAL A 439 -8.65 6.63 0.41
N PHE A 440 -8.40 7.65 1.25
CA PHE A 440 -9.27 7.97 2.38
C PHE A 440 -10.71 8.24 1.92
N TYR A 441 -10.88 9.14 0.96
CA TYR A 441 -12.21 9.51 0.47
C TYR A 441 -12.88 8.41 -0.37
N TYR A 442 -12.12 7.53 -1.02
CA TYR A 442 -12.68 6.34 -1.66
C TYR A 442 -13.29 5.39 -0.64
N ILE A 443 -12.62 5.14 0.50
CA ILE A 443 -13.13 4.29 1.57
C ILE A 443 -14.34 4.94 2.25
N ILE A 444 -14.32 6.26 2.48
CA ILE A 444 -15.48 7.01 2.97
C ILE A 444 -16.66 6.88 2.00
N HIS A 445 -16.44 7.11 0.71
CA HIS A 445 -17.46 6.90 -0.32
C HIS A 445 -18.03 5.49 -0.22
N LYS A 446 -17.19 4.45 -0.21
CA LYS A 446 -17.66 3.05 -0.13
C LYS A 446 -18.33 2.68 1.20
N SER A 447 -18.08 3.44 2.25
CA SER A 447 -18.75 3.30 3.53
C SER A 447 -20.18 3.85 3.48
N PHE A 448 -20.40 4.99 2.80
CA PHE A 448 -21.69 5.68 2.82
C PHE A 448 -22.56 5.50 1.57
N TYR A 449 -21.95 5.37 0.39
CA TYR A 449 -22.59 5.28 -0.91
C TYR A 449 -23.25 3.92 -1.15
N THR A 450 -24.42 3.96 -1.78
CA THR A 450 -25.06 2.79 -2.36
C THR A 450 -25.65 3.14 -3.72
N GLU A 451 -25.59 2.19 -4.66
CA GLU A 451 -25.98 2.39 -6.07
C GLU A 451 -27.43 2.90 -6.21
N TYR A 452 -28.31 2.48 -5.30
CA TYR A 452 -29.66 3.00 -5.16
C TYR A 452 -29.78 4.52 -5.24
N PHE A 453 -28.89 5.28 -4.59
CA PHE A 453 -29.04 6.73 -4.47
C PHE A 453 -28.59 7.51 -5.69
N GLN A 454 -27.91 6.86 -6.63
CA GLN A 454 -27.48 7.50 -7.86
C GLN A 454 -28.63 7.51 -8.87
N ASN A 455 -29.23 6.36 -9.12
CA ASN A 455 -30.26 6.20 -10.17
C ASN A 455 -31.68 6.33 -9.61
N GLN A 456 -31.86 6.23 -8.29
CA GLN A 456 -33.16 6.14 -7.61
C GLN A 456 -34.06 5.01 -8.12
N ASP A 457 -33.47 4.03 -8.82
CA ASP A 457 -34.14 2.86 -9.36
C ASP A 457 -34.13 1.73 -8.32
N GLU A 458 -35.31 1.44 -7.76
CA GLU A 458 -35.49 0.36 -6.78
C GLU A 458 -35.35 -1.04 -7.40
N ILE A 459 -35.72 -1.20 -8.68
CA ILE A 459 -35.73 -2.49 -9.37
C ILE A 459 -34.29 -2.89 -9.70
N GLU A 460 -33.52 -1.97 -10.32
CA GLU A 460 -32.10 -2.19 -10.64
C GLU A 460 -31.29 -2.50 -9.37
N PHE A 461 -31.57 -1.78 -8.28
CA PHE A 461 -30.89 -2.02 -7.01
C PHE A 461 -31.29 -3.35 -6.36
N GLU A 462 -32.56 -3.73 -6.43
CA GLU A 462 -33.01 -5.03 -5.93
C GLU A 462 -32.31 -6.19 -6.67
N GLU A 463 -32.22 -6.11 -8.00
CA GLU A 463 -31.50 -7.10 -8.82
C GLU A 463 -30.02 -7.20 -8.45
N ASN A 464 -29.38 -6.07 -8.19
CA ASN A 464 -28.00 -6.04 -7.73
C ASN A 464 -27.84 -6.71 -6.35
N ILE A 465 -28.71 -6.38 -5.39
CA ILE A 465 -28.68 -6.99 -4.05
C ILE A 465 -28.97 -8.50 -4.09
N LYS A 466 -29.77 -8.99 -5.04
CA LYS A 466 -29.99 -10.44 -5.24
C LYS A 466 -28.69 -11.20 -5.52
N GLN A 467 -27.69 -10.57 -6.15
CA GLN A 467 -26.38 -11.19 -6.41
C GLN A 467 -25.55 -11.46 -5.15
N PHE A 468 -25.91 -10.85 -4.01
CA PHE A 468 -25.24 -11.00 -2.71
C PHE A 468 -25.94 -11.98 -1.77
N GLN A 469 -27.02 -12.63 -2.22
CA GLN A 469 -27.74 -13.62 -1.42
C GLN A 469 -27.08 -14.98 -1.48
#